data_AF-A0AA38P8U4-F1
#
_entry.id   AF-A0AA38P8U4-F1
#
_cell.length_a   1.000
_cell.length_b   1.000
_cell.length_c   1.000
_cell.angle_alpha   90.00
_cell.angle_beta   90.00
_cell.angle_gamma   90.00
#
_symmetry.space_group_name_H-M   'P 1'
#
loop_
_entity.id
_entity.type
_entity.pdbx_description
1 polymer ?
#
loop_
_entity_poly.entity_id
_entity_poly.type
_entity_poly.pdbx_seq_one_letter_code
_entity_poly.pdbx_strand_id
1 'polypeptide(L)'
;MPKEIEDKLIKRIKTFFWDDKSHPQVNRETIEAPIESGGYNLLDLMARNEAILVTWLQDYLDFSKDRATWTYVADALIAHHIR
;
A
#
# COMPACT_ATOMS: atom_id res chain seq x y z
N MET A 1 1.63 -0.32 5.80
CA MET A 1 2.48 0.75 6.36
C MET A 1 1.64 1.58 7.34
N PRO A 2 2.20 2.20 8.39
CA PRO A 2 1.44 3.15 9.22
C PRO A 2 0.91 4.32 8.39
N LYS A 3 -0.35 4.72 8.64
CA LYS A 3 -1.06 5.72 7.82
C LYS A 3 -0.33 7.07 7.77
N GLU A 4 0.22 7.50 8.90
CA GLU A 4 0.98 8.76 8.98
C GLU A 4 2.19 8.82 8.05
N ILE A 5 2.85 7.68 7.82
CA ILE A 5 4.03 7.61 6.93
C ILE A 5 3.57 7.62 5.48
N GLU A 6 2.50 6.89 5.16
CA GLU A 6 1.88 6.90 3.85
C GLU A 6 1.45 8.32 3.44
N ASP A 7 0.78 9.04 4.34
CA ASP A 7 0.31 10.41 4.09
C ASP A 7 1.48 11.39 3.89
N LYS A 8 2.57 11.23 4.66
CA LYS A 8 3.80 12.03 4.49
C LYS A 8 4.44 11.79 3.12
N LEU A 9 4.46 10.54 2.64
CA LEU A 9 5.01 10.19 1.33
C LEU A 9 4.11 10.73 0.20
N ILE A 10 2.80 10.57 0.31
CA ILE A 10 1.83 11.13 -0.66
C ILE A 10 1.99 12.66 -0.73
N LYS A 11 2.12 13.34 0.42
CA LYS A 11 2.38 14.78 0.44
C LYS A 11 3.68 15.14 -0.29
N ARG A 12 4.75 14.37 -0.06
CA ARG A 12 6.06 14.61 -0.70
C ARG A 12 5.99 14.45 -2.22
N ILE A 13 5.27 13.44 -2.69
CA ILE A 13 4.99 13.22 -4.11
C ILE A 13 4.22 14.42 -4.68
N LYS A 14 3.17 14.86 -4.00
CA LYS A 14 2.38 16.03 -4.42
C LYS A 14 3.24 17.30 -4.51
N THR A 15 4.07 17.56 -3.50
CA THR A 15 4.99 18.69 -3.51
C THR A 15 5.99 18.58 -4.65
N PHE A 16 6.50 17.39 -4.96
CA PHE A 16 7.44 17.20 -6.06
C PHE A 16 6.83 17.51 -7.44
N PHE A 17 5.61 17.02 -7.72
CA PHE A 17 4.97 17.22 -9.03
C PHE A 17 4.36 18.62 -9.22
N TRP A 18 3.85 19.22 -8.13
CA TRP A 18 3.07 20.46 -8.23
C TRP A 18 3.55 21.60 -7.35
N ASP A 19 4.70 21.48 -6.67
CA ASP A 19 5.26 22.52 -5.80
C ASP A 19 4.24 23.05 -4.77
N ASP A 20 3.48 22.11 -4.20
CA ASP A 20 2.40 22.37 -3.23
C ASP A 20 1.25 23.28 -3.73
N LYS A 21 1.11 23.44 -5.05
CA LYS A 21 -0.03 24.16 -5.64
C LYS A 21 -1.36 23.54 -5.19
N SER A 22 -2.28 24.41 -4.77
CA SER A 22 -3.63 24.03 -4.32
C SER A 22 -4.45 23.37 -5.43
N HIS A 23 -4.24 23.80 -6.68
CA HIS A 23 -4.94 23.28 -7.86
C HIS A 23 -3.94 22.69 -8.86
N PRO A 24 -3.66 21.38 -8.79
CA PRO A 24 -2.81 20.71 -9.75
C PRO A 24 -3.47 20.71 -11.14
N GLN A 25 -2.68 20.93 -12.20
CA GLN A 25 -3.19 20.95 -13.59
C GLN A 25 -3.53 19.56 -14.12
N VAL A 26 -2.97 18.52 -13.52
CA VAL A 26 -3.20 17.11 -13.85
C VAL A 26 -3.59 16.43 -12.54
N ASN A 27 -4.61 15.60 -12.55
CA ASN A 27 -5.03 14.88 -11.34
C ASN A 27 -4.06 13.74 -11.02
N ARG A 28 -4.25 13.13 -9.84
CA ARG A 28 -3.38 12.05 -9.37
C ARG A 28 -3.53 10.79 -10.20
N GLU A 29 -4.77 10.46 -10.57
CA GLU A 29 -5.11 9.25 -11.30
C GLU A 29 -4.46 9.22 -12.68
N THR A 30 -4.33 10.37 -13.35
CA THR A 30 -3.65 10.46 -14.65
C THR A 30 -2.14 10.24 -14.51
N ILE A 31 -1.49 10.75 -13.46
CA ILE A 31 -0.03 10.54 -13.31
C ILE A 31 0.30 9.10 -12.87
N GLU A 32 -0.61 8.44 -12.16
CA GLU A 32 -0.48 7.02 -11.76
C GLU A 32 -0.77 6.06 -12.92
N ALA A 33 -1.44 6.52 -13.97
CA ALA A 33 -1.71 5.70 -15.15
C ALA A 33 -0.43 5.28 -15.89
N PRO A 34 -0.45 4.16 -16.65
CA PRO A 34 0.67 3.71 -17.46
C PRO A 34 1.15 4.76 -18.47
N ILE A 35 2.42 4.68 -18.86
CA ILE A 35 3.04 5.61 -19.82
C ILE A 35 2.33 5.54 -21.17
N GLU A 36 1.87 4.35 -21.57
CA GLU A 36 1.14 4.08 -22.80
C GLU A 36 -0.21 4.83 -22.85
N SER A 37 -0.77 5.15 -21.69
CA SER A 37 -2.02 5.91 -21.54
C SER A 37 -1.76 7.41 -21.32
N GLY A 38 -0.52 7.87 -21.48
CA GLY A 38 -0.12 9.27 -21.25
C GLY A 38 0.11 9.64 -19.78
N GLY A 39 0.21 8.65 -18.89
CA GLY A 39 0.60 8.85 -17.49
C GLY A 39 2.11 8.78 -17.26
N TYR A 40 2.51 8.81 -15.98
CA TYR A 40 3.92 8.67 -15.57
C TYR A 40 4.23 7.30 -14.97
N ASN A 41 3.24 6.39 -14.93
CA ASN A 41 3.29 5.12 -14.21
C ASN A 41 3.77 5.33 -12.76
N LEU A 42 3.26 6.40 -12.12
CA LEU A 42 3.58 6.69 -10.74
C LEU A 42 2.96 5.62 -9.83
N LEU A 43 3.72 5.18 -8.83
CA LEU A 43 3.26 4.23 -7.85
C LEU A 43 2.10 4.78 -7.01
N ASP A 44 0.93 4.14 -7.10
CA ASP A 44 -0.14 4.33 -6.12
C ASP A 44 0.23 3.61 -4.81
N LEU A 45 0.67 4.40 -3.83
CA LEU A 45 1.05 3.92 -2.51
C LEU A 45 -0.11 3.30 -1.73
N MET A 46 -1.33 3.78 -1.95
CA MET A 46 -2.52 3.30 -1.25
C MET A 46 -2.87 1.90 -1.75
N ALA A 47 -3.05 1.76 -3.06
CA ALA A 47 -3.34 0.46 -3.68
C ALA A 47 -2.23 -0.57 -3.41
N ARG A 48 -0.96 -0.15 -3.44
CA ARG A 48 0.15 -1.05 -3.09
C ARG A 48 0.06 -1.56 -1.65
N ASN A 49 -0.18 -0.67 -0.69
CA ASN A 49 -0.24 -1.06 0.73
C ASN A 49 -1.43 -1.98 1.00
N GLU A 50 -2.57 -1.73 0.35
CA GLU A 50 -3.73 -2.62 0.39
C GLU A 50 -3.39 -4.00 -0.20
N ALA A 51 -2.75 -4.03 -1.38
CA ALA A 51 -2.34 -5.28 -2.01
C ALA A 51 -1.41 -6.11 -1.11
N ILE A 52 -0.45 -5.48 -0.42
CA ILE A 52 0.43 -6.18 0.55
C ILE A 52 -0.39 -6.83 1.66
N LEU A 53 -1.39 -6.13 2.21
CA LEU A 53 -2.26 -6.69 3.24
C LEU A 53 -3.06 -7.87 2.72
N VAL A 54 -3.59 -7.78 1.50
CA VAL A 54 -4.33 -8.87 0.85
C VAL A 54 -3.42 -10.08 0.64
N THR A 55 -2.19 -9.90 0.16
CA THR A 55 -1.22 -10.99 0.00
C THR A 55 -0.88 -11.63 1.34
N TRP A 56 -0.63 -10.86 2.40
CA TRP A 56 -0.39 -11.41 3.73
C TRP A 56 -1.60 -12.17 4.28
N LEU A 57 -2.81 -11.69 4.01
CA LEU A 57 -4.03 -12.38 4.42
C LEU A 57 -4.18 -13.71 3.67
N GLN A 58 -3.89 -13.74 2.37
CA GLN A 58 -3.87 -14.98 1.58
C GLN A 58 -2.88 -15.98 2.17
N ASP A 59 -1.64 -15.56 2.42
CA ASP A 59 -0.61 -16.40 3.05
C ASP A 59 -1.01 -16.88 4.46
N TYR A 60 -1.68 -16.03 5.23
CA TYR A 60 -2.15 -16.36 6.58
C TYR A 60 -3.25 -17.41 6.58
N LEU A 61 -4.15 -17.34 5.60
CA LEU A 61 -5.28 -18.25 5.43
C LEU A 61 -4.88 -19.55 4.69
N ASP A 62 -3.64 -19.69 4.24
CA ASP A 62 -3.15 -20.96 3.74
C ASP A 62 -2.84 -21.91 4.90
N PHE A 63 -3.60 -23.01 4.97
CA PHE A 63 -3.41 -24.10 5.94
C PHE A 63 -2.84 -25.38 5.27
N SER A 64 -2.31 -25.25 4.06
CA SER A 64 -1.65 -26.33 3.34
C SER A 64 -0.27 -26.66 3.96
N LYS A 65 0.45 -27.59 3.33
CA LYS A 65 1.82 -27.93 3.73
C LYS A 65 2.81 -26.79 3.49
N ASP A 66 2.45 -25.81 2.67
CA ASP A 66 3.29 -24.68 2.29
C ASP A 66 3.01 -23.43 3.15
N ARG A 67 2.23 -23.58 4.23
CA ARG A 67 1.89 -22.51 5.16
C ARG A 67 3.13 -21.73 5.62
N ALA A 68 3.10 -20.42 5.41
CA ALA A 68 4.23 -19.55 5.75
C ALA A 68 4.49 -19.54 7.27
N THR A 69 5.76 -19.65 7.68
CA THR A 69 6.15 -19.82 9.10
C THR A 69 5.73 -18.65 10.00
N TRP A 70 5.66 -17.43 9.46
CA TRP A 70 5.28 -16.25 10.23
C TRP A 70 3.82 -16.31 10.74
N THR A 71 2.97 -17.11 10.10
CA THR A 71 1.55 -17.23 10.42
C THR A 71 1.32 -17.90 11.78
N TYR A 72 2.18 -18.84 12.17
CA TYR A 72 2.16 -19.44 13.51
C TYR A 72 2.50 -18.42 14.62
N VAL A 73 3.40 -17.47 14.33
CA VAL A 73 3.71 -16.39 15.27
C VAL A 73 2.51 -15.45 15.37
N ALA A 74 1.89 -15.11 14.24
CA ALA A 74 0.68 -14.31 14.21
C ALA A 74 -0.48 -14.99 14.99
N ASP A 75 -0.69 -16.30 14.83
CA ASP A 75 -1.66 -17.10 15.59
C ASP A 75 -1.42 -16.93 17.11
N ALA A 76 -0.17 -17.07 17.56
CA ALA A 76 0.19 -16.95 18.97
C ALA A 76 -0.04 -15.53 19.53
N LEU A 77 0.28 -14.49 18.74
CA LEU A 77 0.05 -13.10 19.12
C LEU A 77 -1.45 -12.77 19.24
N ILE A 78 -2.25 -13.25 18.29
CA ILE A 78 -3.70 -13.06 18.27
C ILE A 78 -4.32 -13.78 19.48
N ALA A 79 -3.94 -15.04 19.72
CA ALA A 79 -4.42 -15.81 20.87
C ALA A 79 -4.07 -15.16 22.22
N HIS A 80 -2.92 -14.47 22.31
CA HIS A 80 -2.52 -13.76 23.52
C HIS A 80 -3.36 -12.52 23.82
N HIS A 81 -3.84 -11.79 22.80
CA HIS A 81 -4.57 -10.52 22.97
C HIS A 81 -6.10 -10.67 23.00
N ILE A 82 -6.63 -11.84 22.66
CA ILE A 82 -8.07 -12.13 22.69
C ILE A 82 -8.51 -12.70 24.06
N ARG A 83 -7.57 -13.00 24.97
CA ARG A 83 -7.83 -13.65 26.26
C ARG A 83 -7.91 -12.67 27.43
#